data_AF-A0A356NH14-F1
#
_entry.id   AF-A0A356NH14-F1
#
_cell.length_a   1.000
_cell.length_b   1.000
_cell.length_c   1.000
_cell.angle_alpha   90.00
_cell.angle_beta   90.00
_cell.angle_gamma   90.00
#
_symmetry.space_group_name_H-M   'P 1'
#
loop_
_entity.id
_entity.type
_entity.pdbx_description
1 polymer ?
#
loop_
_entity_poly.entity_id
_entity_poly.type
_entity_poly.pdbx_seq_one_letter_code
_entity_poly.pdbx_strand_id
1 'polypeptide(L)'
;RLRGTPIVRHEAEFEMIYDDCPPYEVLNTKDISFADLQRVKRFARYWDLVGNSGNFMQSVHLIWEKSQDPFDSFLKFSDWLYRSTGRRHGIALTKLLECVFDYLVEFASIKPERAAKSLWEDYQHGGRNDRPIVLRPYLEALESEETEISDQKTHTHQKRQKMHQKTG
;
A
#
# COMPACT_ATOMS: atom_id res chain seq x y z
N ARG A 1 8.30 27.29 21.36
CA ARG A 1 7.76 28.64 21.01
C ARG A 1 8.53 29.25 19.84
N LEU A 2 7.90 29.41 18.67
CA LEU A 2 8.50 30.03 17.49
C LEU A 2 8.49 31.55 17.64
N ARG A 3 9.59 32.16 18.11
CA ARG A 3 9.66 33.62 18.29
C ARG A 3 9.79 34.31 16.92
N GLY A 4 8.92 35.29 16.66
CA GLY A 4 9.06 36.22 15.51
C GLY A 4 8.38 35.78 14.21
N THR A 5 7.70 34.63 14.17
CA THR A 5 6.98 34.19 12.97
C THR A 5 5.58 34.83 12.88
N PRO A 6 5.11 35.25 11.69
CA PRO A 6 3.78 35.85 11.52
C PRO A 6 2.63 35.00 12.07
N ILE A 7 2.79 33.68 12.10
CA ILE A 7 1.81 32.72 12.62
C ILE A 7 1.49 32.91 14.11
N VAL A 8 2.38 33.53 14.90
CA VAL A 8 2.19 33.78 16.34
C VAL A 8 0.95 34.66 16.58
N ARG A 9 0.58 35.51 15.61
CA ARG A 9 -0.62 36.37 15.68
C ARG A 9 -1.93 35.57 15.75
N HIS A 10 -1.89 34.31 15.34
CA HIS A 10 -3.03 33.41 15.26
C HIS A 10 -3.05 32.37 16.39
N GLU A 11 -2.03 32.31 17.27
CA GLU A 11 -1.97 31.33 18.37
C GLU A 11 -3.18 31.43 19.30
N ALA A 12 -3.56 32.64 19.70
CA ALA A 12 -4.70 32.87 20.59
C ALA A 12 -6.05 32.70 19.89
N GLU A 13 -6.13 33.03 18.59
CA GLU A 13 -7.36 32.92 17.79
C GLU A 13 -7.75 31.46 17.54
N PHE A 14 -6.75 30.60 17.27
CA PHE A 14 -6.95 29.19 16.96
C PHE A 14 -6.55 28.25 18.10
N GLU A 15 -6.31 28.78 19.30
CA GLU A 15 -5.93 28.01 20.50
C GLU A 15 -4.83 26.98 20.23
N MET A 16 -3.77 27.39 19.52
CA MET A 16 -2.72 26.47 19.06
C MET A 16 -1.81 26.07 20.23
N ILE A 17 -1.80 24.79 20.57
CA ILE A 17 -0.90 24.23 21.57
C ILE A 17 0.31 23.60 20.87
N TYR A 18 1.51 23.91 21.32
CA TYR A 18 2.76 23.40 20.78
C TYR A 18 3.50 22.51 21.78
N ASP A 19 4.35 21.63 21.27
CA ASP A 19 5.33 20.91 22.07
C ASP A 19 6.35 21.90 22.64
N ASP A 20 6.72 21.71 23.90
CA ASP A 20 7.76 22.51 24.56
C ASP A 20 9.17 22.09 24.14
N CYS A 21 9.32 20.90 23.55
CA CYS A 21 10.57 20.41 23.00
C CYS A 21 10.71 20.74 21.50
N PRO A 22 11.90 21.15 21.03
CA PRO A 22 12.19 21.23 19.59
C PRO A 22 11.88 19.90 18.88
N PRO A 23 11.30 19.91 17.67
CA PRO A 23 11.08 21.05 16.78
C PRO A 23 9.81 21.89 17.04
N TYR A 24 9.25 21.87 18.26
CA TYR A 24 8.06 22.64 18.68
C TYR A 24 6.85 22.39 17.78
N GLU A 25 6.49 21.12 17.60
CA GLU A 25 5.37 20.76 16.74
C GLU A 25 4.02 21.21 17.33
N VAL A 26 3.05 21.52 16.47
CA VAL A 26 1.65 21.71 16.93
C VAL A 26 1.13 20.38 17.47
N LEU A 27 0.59 20.43 18.68
CA LEU A 27 -0.07 19.33 19.39
C LEU A 27 -1.56 19.32 19.09
N ASN A 28 -2.26 20.45 19.17
CA ASN A 28 -3.67 20.62 18.80
C ASN A 28 -3.96 22.09 18.43
N THR A 29 -5.14 22.30 17.84
CA THR A 29 -5.75 23.63 17.70
C THR A 29 -7.21 23.54 18.12
N LYS A 30 -7.90 24.67 18.14
CA LYS A 30 -9.35 24.74 18.35
C LYS A 30 -10.16 23.81 17.43
N ASP A 31 -9.72 23.66 16.18
CA ASP A 31 -10.47 22.93 15.13
C ASP A 31 -10.00 21.49 14.95
N ILE A 32 -8.79 21.15 15.40
CA ILE A 32 -8.24 19.79 15.27
C ILE A 32 -7.71 19.27 16.61
N SER A 33 -8.28 18.16 17.04
CA SER A 33 -7.88 17.51 18.28
C SER A 33 -6.44 17.00 18.19
N PHE A 34 -5.82 16.79 19.36
CA PHE A 34 -4.50 16.15 19.43
C PHE A 34 -4.50 14.78 18.74
N ALA A 35 -5.55 13.99 18.96
CA ALA A 35 -5.66 12.67 18.35
C ALA A 35 -5.70 12.74 16.81
N ASP A 36 -6.44 13.70 16.26
CA ASP A 36 -6.56 13.87 14.81
C ASP A 36 -5.26 14.38 14.18
N LEU A 37 -4.56 15.34 14.81
CA LEU A 37 -3.23 15.73 14.34
C LEU A 37 -2.23 14.58 14.37
N GLN A 38 -2.28 13.71 15.39
CA GLN A 38 -1.43 12.51 15.40
C GLN A 38 -1.80 11.53 14.29
N ARG A 39 -3.08 11.38 13.96
CA ARG A 39 -3.53 10.57 12.80
C ARG A 39 -3.00 11.13 11.49
N VAL A 40 -3.10 12.45 11.27
CA VAL A 40 -2.58 13.13 10.07
C VAL A 40 -1.05 13.03 9.99
N LYS A 41 -0.33 13.15 11.11
CA LYS A 41 1.12 12.95 11.14
C LYS A 41 1.49 11.52 10.73
N ARG A 42 0.77 10.50 11.23
CA ARG A 42 0.99 9.11 10.82
C ARG A 42 0.69 8.90 9.35
N PHE A 43 -0.43 9.44 8.87
CA PHE A 43 -0.78 9.46 7.45
C PHE A 43 0.39 9.97 6.60
N ALA A 44 0.92 11.14 6.91
CA ALA A 44 2.00 11.74 6.12
C ALA A 44 3.27 10.88 6.10
N ARG A 45 3.62 10.25 7.24
CA ARG A 45 4.77 9.34 7.31
C ARG A 45 4.58 8.09 6.49
N TYR A 46 3.41 7.46 6.53
CA TYR A 46 3.15 6.27 5.74
C TYR A 46 2.96 6.57 4.27
N TRP A 47 2.42 7.74 3.93
CA TRP A 47 2.39 8.21 2.55
C TRP A 47 3.80 8.34 1.98
N ASP A 48 4.75 8.82 2.76
CA ASP A 48 6.15 8.87 2.34
C ASP A 48 6.74 7.47 2.09
N LEU A 49 6.46 6.51 2.98
CA LEU A 49 6.96 5.13 2.87
C LEU A 49 6.34 4.34 1.71
N VAL A 50 5.05 4.55 1.42
CA VAL A 50 4.31 3.72 0.45
C VAL A 50 4.06 4.48 -0.85
N GLY A 51 3.59 5.73 -0.78
CA GLY A 51 3.27 6.55 -1.94
C GLY A 51 4.48 7.22 -2.59
N ASN A 52 5.38 7.82 -1.79
CA ASN A 52 6.50 8.61 -2.34
C ASN A 52 7.80 7.81 -2.53
N SER A 53 7.93 6.64 -1.90
CA SER A 53 9.19 5.88 -1.91
C SER A 53 9.53 5.22 -3.25
N GLY A 54 8.56 5.13 -4.16
CA GLY A 54 8.68 4.41 -5.42
C GLY A 54 8.70 2.88 -5.29
N ASN A 55 8.58 2.32 -4.08
CA ASN A 55 8.59 0.86 -3.86
C ASN A 55 7.23 0.19 -4.08
N PHE A 56 6.14 0.95 -4.23
CA PHE A 56 4.76 0.44 -4.31
C PHE A 56 3.95 1.15 -5.40
N MET A 57 4.56 1.41 -6.57
CA MET A 57 3.98 2.26 -7.61
C MET A 57 2.59 1.80 -8.06
N GLN A 58 2.40 0.51 -8.27
CA GLN A 58 1.11 -0.04 -8.71
C GLN A 58 0.23 -0.43 -7.53
N SER A 59 0.83 -1.10 -6.54
CA SER A 59 0.10 -1.68 -5.41
C SER A 59 -0.49 -0.63 -4.48
N VAL A 60 0.07 0.58 -4.40
CA VAL A 60 -0.48 1.65 -3.56
C VAL A 60 -1.91 2.03 -3.98
N HIS A 61 -2.21 2.00 -5.28
CA HIS A 61 -3.55 2.32 -5.80
C HIS A 61 -4.62 1.30 -5.38
N LEU A 62 -4.22 0.06 -5.10
CA LEU A 62 -5.12 -0.99 -4.66
C LEU A 62 -5.70 -0.71 -3.26
N ILE A 63 -5.05 0.15 -2.47
CA ILE A 63 -5.53 0.55 -1.12
C ILE A 63 -6.89 1.25 -1.20
N TRP A 64 -7.13 2.02 -2.28
CA TRP A 64 -8.36 2.81 -2.44
C TRP A 64 -9.14 2.49 -3.71
N GLU A 65 -8.76 1.48 -4.48
CA GLU A 65 -9.40 1.13 -5.75
C GLU A 65 -10.92 0.96 -5.63
N LYS A 66 -11.39 0.35 -4.54
CA LYS A 66 -12.82 0.09 -4.30
C LYS A 66 -13.53 1.20 -3.53
N SER A 67 -12.85 2.28 -3.21
CA SER A 67 -13.38 3.38 -2.41
C SER A 67 -13.64 4.61 -3.27
N GLN A 68 -14.66 5.38 -2.89
CA GLN A 68 -14.93 6.69 -3.48
C GLN A 68 -14.10 7.81 -2.82
N ASP A 69 -13.41 7.50 -1.73
CA ASP A 69 -12.58 8.44 -0.98
C ASP A 69 -11.16 7.86 -0.78
N PRO A 70 -10.20 8.24 -1.64
CA PRO A 70 -8.81 7.83 -1.50
C PRO A 70 -8.15 8.29 -0.21
N PHE A 71 -8.52 9.48 0.29
CA PHE A 71 -7.94 10.03 1.51
C PHE A 71 -8.37 9.22 2.73
N ASP A 72 -9.67 8.99 2.90
CA ASP A 72 -10.20 8.19 4.02
C ASP A 72 -9.69 6.74 3.97
N SER A 73 -9.57 6.16 2.77
CA SER A 73 -9.03 4.82 2.59
C SER A 73 -7.57 4.71 3.03
N PHE A 74 -6.74 5.68 2.63
CA PHE A 74 -5.36 5.72 3.05
C PHE A 74 -5.19 6.08 4.53
N LEU A 75 -6.11 6.88 5.09
CA LEU A 75 -6.14 7.18 6.53
C LEU A 75 -6.44 5.92 7.35
N LYS A 76 -7.40 5.10 6.92
CA LYS A 76 -7.71 3.78 7.52
C LYS A 76 -6.53 2.83 7.42
N PHE A 77 -5.87 2.78 6.25
CA PHE A 77 -4.62 2.04 6.07
C PHE A 77 -3.54 2.50 7.05
N SER A 78 -3.35 3.81 7.18
CA SER A 78 -2.37 4.41 8.09
C SER A 78 -2.62 4.05 9.56
N ASP A 79 -3.89 4.10 9.98
CA ASP A 79 -4.27 3.71 11.34
C ASP A 79 -4.07 2.20 11.58
N TRP A 80 -4.40 1.36 10.59
CA TRP A 80 -4.16 -0.08 10.66
C TRP A 80 -2.67 -0.39 10.72
N LEU A 81 -1.85 0.18 9.83
CA LEU A 81 -0.41 -0.08 9.76
C LEU A 81 0.31 0.31 11.06
N TYR A 82 -0.12 1.41 11.69
CA TYR A 82 0.40 1.79 13.00
C TYR A 82 0.04 0.78 14.09
N ARG A 83 -1.19 0.27 14.11
CA ARG A 83 -1.62 -0.77 15.07
C ARG A 83 -0.85 -2.07 14.85
N SER A 84 -0.57 -2.44 13.60
CA SER A 84 0.15 -3.67 13.25
C SER A 84 1.66 -3.61 13.53
N THR A 85 2.27 -2.43 13.45
CA THR A 85 3.74 -2.29 13.53
C THR A 85 4.23 -1.59 14.79
N GLY A 86 3.41 -0.74 15.42
CA GLY A 86 3.82 0.17 16.50
C GLY A 86 4.89 1.18 16.11
N ARG A 87 5.26 1.26 14.82
CA ARG A 87 6.41 2.04 14.32
C ARG A 87 5.97 3.03 13.26
N ARG A 88 6.58 4.22 13.30
CA ARG A 88 6.34 5.32 12.35
C ARG A 88 7.43 5.43 11.27
N HIS A 89 8.59 4.79 11.50
CA HIS A 89 9.76 4.80 10.64
C HIS A 89 10.58 3.52 10.89
N GLY A 90 11.61 3.28 10.05
CA GLY A 90 12.52 2.15 10.24
C GLY A 90 11.84 0.79 10.12
N ILE A 91 10.77 0.71 9.31
CA ILE A 91 10.13 -0.55 8.95
C ILE A 91 10.92 -1.11 7.78
N ALA A 92 11.43 -2.34 7.92
CA ALA A 92 12.13 -3.02 6.83
C ALA A 92 11.18 -3.18 5.63
N LEU A 93 11.68 -3.01 4.41
CA LEU A 93 10.83 -3.04 3.21
C LEU A 93 10.05 -4.35 3.07
N THR A 94 10.67 -5.49 3.36
CA THR A 94 9.99 -6.80 3.35
C THR A 94 8.84 -6.86 4.34
N LYS A 95 9.02 -6.28 5.55
CA LYS A 95 7.94 -6.21 6.54
C LYS A 95 6.84 -5.25 6.12
N LEU A 96 7.20 -4.13 5.51
CA LEU A 96 6.22 -3.19 4.97
C LEU A 96 5.41 -3.83 3.83
N LEU A 97 6.07 -4.59 2.95
CA LEU A 97 5.42 -5.35 1.89
C LEU A 97 4.45 -6.39 2.44
N GLU A 98 4.83 -7.15 3.47
CA GLU A 98 3.91 -8.05 4.17
C GLU A 98 2.68 -7.30 4.70
N CYS A 99 2.88 -6.17 5.39
CA CYS A 99 1.76 -5.40 5.91
C CYS A 99 0.86 -4.84 4.79
N VAL A 100 1.42 -4.38 3.67
CA VAL A 100 0.62 -3.92 2.53
C VAL A 100 -0.17 -5.09 1.96
N PHE A 101 0.45 -6.26 1.78
CA PHE A 101 -0.23 -7.47 1.31
C PHE A 101 -1.42 -7.84 2.20
N ASP A 102 -1.19 -7.95 3.52
CA ASP A 102 -2.23 -8.32 4.49
C ASP A 102 -3.38 -7.30 4.44
N TYR A 103 -3.08 -6.01 4.40
CA TYR A 103 -4.12 -4.98 4.32
C TYR A 103 -4.95 -5.09 3.03
N LEU A 104 -4.29 -5.30 1.88
CA LEU A 104 -4.98 -5.41 0.60
C LEU A 104 -5.94 -6.59 0.58
N VAL A 105 -5.54 -7.72 1.16
CA VAL A 105 -6.35 -8.93 1.21
C VAL A 105 -7.48 -8.80 2.23
N GLU A 106 -7.15 -8.42 3.47
CA GLU A 106 -8.10 -8.47 4.59
C GLU A 106 -9.07 -7.29 4.59
N PHE A 107 -8.60 -6.08 4.28
CA PHE A 107 -9.40 -4.85 4.45
C PHE A 107 -9.82 -4.23 3.11
N ALA A 108 -8.97 -4.27 2.08
CA ALA A 108 -9.35 -3.80 0.74
C ALA A 108 -10.03 -4.89 -0.12
N SER A 109 -10.13 -6.13 0.41
CA SER A 109 -10.77 -7.27 -0.27
C SER A 109 -10.21 -7.54 -1.67
N ILE A 110 -8.93 -7.27 -1.89
CA ILE A 110 -8.23 -7.59 -3.14
C ILE A 110 -7.93 -9.08 -3.14
N LYS A 111 -8.09 -9.73 -4.30
CA LYS A 111 -7.74 -11.14 -4.43
C LYS A 111 -6.25 -11.34 -4.10
N PRO A 112 -5.89 -12.35 -3.28
CA PRO A 112 -4.50 -12.57 -2.87
C PRO A 112 -3.52 -12.67 -4.05
N GLU A 113 -3.91 -13.34 -5.13
CA GLU A 113 -3.10 -13.52 -6.32
C GLU A 113 -2.83 -12.19 -7.03
N ARG A 114 -3.85 -11.33 -7.11
CA ARG A 114 -3.72 -9.99 -7.69
C ARG A 114 -2.85 -9.08 -6.83
N ALA A 115 -3.06 -9.10 -5.51
CA ALA A 115 -2.23 -8.33 -4.58
C ALA A 115 -0.77 -8.78 -4.65
N ALA A 116 -0.52 -10.09 -4.64
CA ALA A 116 0.80 -10.67 -4.72
C ALA A 116 1.50 -10.34 -6.04
N LYS A 117 0.81 -10.46 -7.18
CA LYS A 117 1.34 -10.08 -8.48
C LYS A 117 1.75 -8.61 -8.53
N SER A 118 0.86 -7.70 -8.12
CA SER A 118 1.14 -6.26 -8.13
C SER A 118 2.31 -5.88 -7.21
N LEU A 119 2.37 -6.47 -6.01
CA LEU A 119 3.48 -6.24 -5.07
C LEU A 119 4.79 -6.85 -5.57
N TRP A 120 4.74 -7.99 -6.23
CA TRP A 120 5.92 -8.63 -6.81
C TRP A 120 6.48 -7.79 -7.95
N GLU A 121 5.64 -7.30 -8.86
CA GLU A 121 6.04 -6.39 -9.92
C GLU A 121 6.73 -5.14 -9.33
N ASP A 122 6.10 -4.47 -8.37
CA ASP A 122 6.70 -3.31 -7.70
C ASP A 122 8.05 -3.63 -7.03
N TYR A 123 8.15 -4.79 -6.37
CA TYR A 123 9.37 -5.25 -5.71
C TYR A 123 10.52 -5.48 -6.71
N GLN A 124 10.21 -6.06 -7.86
CA GLN A 124 11.15 -6.28 -8.96
C GLN A 124 11.58 -4.99 -9.65
N HIS A 125 10.69 -4.00 -9.80
CA HIS A 125 11.06 -2.68 -10.33
C HIS A 125 12.12 -1.99 -9.46
N GLY A 126 12.14 -2.29 -8.16
CA GLY A 126 13.21 -1.86 -7.25
C GLY A 126 14.54 -2.62 -7.39
N GLY A 127 14.69 -3.50 -8.39
CA GLY A 127 15.91 -4.27 -8.68
C GLY A 127 16.09 -5.53 -7.83
N ARG A 128 15.03 -6.00 -7.16
CA ARG A 128 15.08 -7.13 -6.22
C ARG A 128 14.48 -8.38 -6.83
N ASN A 129 15.17 -9.50 -6.70
CA ASN A 129 14.75 -10.79 -7.29
C ASN A 129 14.54 -11.88 -6.23
N ASP A 130 14.81 -11.59 -4.96
CA ASP A 130 14.53 -12.51 -3.86
C ASP A 130 13.03 -12.53 -3.57
N ARG A 131 12.35 -13.60 -3.98
CA ARG A 131 10.90 -13.74 -3.84
C ARG A 131 10.49 -13.71 -2.35
N PRO A 132 9.74 -12.70 -1.87
CA PRO A 132 9.31 -12.60 -0.48
C PRO A 132 8.44 -13.79 -0.09
N ILE A 133 8.67 -14.35 1.11
CA ILE A 133 8.02 -15.59 1.58
C ILE A 133 6.50 -15.46 1.54
N VAL A 134 5.96 -14.31 1.96
CA VAL A 134 4.52 -14.03 2.00
C VAL A 134 3.85 -14.10 0.62
N LEU A 135 4.58 -13.80 -0.46
CA LEU A 135 4.02 -13.79 -1.81
C LEU A 135 4.13 -15.14 -2.53
N ARG A 136 5.08 -16.00 -2.12
CA ARG A 136 5.38 -17.28 -2.79
C ARG A 136 4.16 -18.14 -3.12
N PRO A 137 3.28 -18.49 -2.15
CA PRO A 137 2.17 -19.40 -2.43
C PRO A 137 1.22 -18.86 -3.51
N TYR A 138 1.03 -17.54 -3.56
CA TYR A 138 0.14 -16.90 -4.52
C TYR A 138 0.75 -16.74 -5.91
N LEU A 139 2.08 -16.53 -5.98
CA LEU A 139 2.80 -16.49 -7.25
C LEU A 139 2.91 -17.87 -7.89
N GLU A 140 3.16 -18.91 -7.11
CA GLU A 140 3.22 -20.30 -7.60
C GLU A 140 1.85 -20.79 -8.11
N ALA A 141 0.76 -20.37 -7.45
CA ALA A 141 -0.59 -20.65 -7.92
C ALA A 141 -0.88 -20.01 -9.29
N LEU A 142 -0.48 -18.76 -9.49
CA LEU A 142 -0.60 -18.06 -10.78
C LEU A 142 0.19 -18.73 -11.90
N GLU A 143 1.44 -19.14 -11.63
CA GLU A 143 2.31 -19.83 -12.59
C GLU A 143 1.71 -21.18 -13.02
N SER A 144 1.07 -21.89 -12.08
CA SER A 144 0.41 -23.17 -12.33
C SER A 144 -0.83 -23.01 -13.23
N GLU A 145 -1.68 -22.00 -12.96
CA GLU A 145 -2.85 -21.69 -13.77
C GLU A 145 -2.49 -21.25 -15.21
N GLU A 146 -1.44 -20.45 -15.38
CA GLU A 146 -0.98 -20.02 -16.70
C GLU A 146 -0.48 -21.19 -17.56
N THR A 147 0.20 -22.15 -16.93
CA THR A 147 0.71 -23.37 -17.59
C THR A 147 -0.45 -24.24 -18.09
N GLU A 148 -1.47 -24.48 -17.25
CA GLU A 148 -2.65 -25.26 -17.62
C GLU A 148 -3.46 -24.64 -18.77
N ILE A 149 -3.64 -23.31 -18.76
CA ILE A 149 -4.36 -22.59 -19.83
C ILE A 149 -3.60 -22.66 -21.16
N SER A 150 -2.26 -22.54 -21.12
CA SER A 150 -1.39 -22.65 -22.29
C SER A 150 -1.47 -24.05 -22.92
N ASP A 151 -1.40 -25.09 -22.08
CA ASP A 151 -1.49 -26.48 -22.53
C ASP A 151 -2.86 -26.80 -23.14
N GLN A 152 -3.95 -26.31 -22.54
CA GLN A 152 -5.31 -26.48 -23.06
C GLN A 152 -5.53 -25.76 -24.40
N LYS A 153 -5.00 -24.55 -24.58
CA LYS A 153 -5.07 -23.82 -25.86
C LYS A 153 -4.29 -24.55 -26.96
N THR A 154 -3.10 -25.05 -26.64
CA THR A 154 -2.25 -25.80 -27.57
C THR A 154 -2.95 -27.10 -28.00
N HIS A 155 -3.57 -27.82 -27.06
CA HIS A 155 -4.29 -29.05 -27.35
C HIS A 155 -5.59 -28.82 -28.15
N THR A 156 -6.28 -27.71 -27.91
CA THR A 156 -7.48 -27.31 -28.68
C THR A 156 -7.15 -26.89 -30.11
N HIS A 157 -6.05 -26.17 -30.32
CA HIS A 157 -5.56 -25.81 -31.66
C HIS A 157 -5.14 -27.05 -32.48
N GLN A 158 -4.44 -28.00 -31.86
CA GLN A 158 -4.03 -29.25 -32.53
C GLN A 158 -5.21 -30.15 -32.92
N LYS A 159 -6.28 -30.21 -32.11
CA LYS A 159 -7.51 -30.95 -32.45
C LYS A 159 -8.25 -30.36 -33.65
N ARG A 160 -8.29 -29.03 -33.80
CA ARG A 160 -8.94 -28.34 -34.93
C ARG A 160 -8.19 -28.53 -36.26
N GLN A 161 -6.85 -28.58 -36.22
CA GLN A 161 -6.04 -28.82 -37.42
C GLN A 161 -6.16 -30.27 -37.94
N LYS A 162 -6.27 -31.26 -37.06
CA LYS A 162 -6.49 -32.67 -37.47
C LYS A 162 -7.87 -32.93 -38.07
N MET A 163 -8.86 -32.07 -37.83
CA MET A 163 -10.21 -32.24 -38.37
C MET A 163 -10.33 -31.76 -39.83
N HIS A 164 -9.53 -30.76 -40.25
CA HIS A 164 -9.51 -30.28 -41.65
C HIS A 164 -8.77 -31.21 -42.62
N GLN A 165 -7.87 -32.09 -42.13
CA GLN A 165 -7.13 -33.04 -42.97
C GLN A 165 -7.88 -34.36 -43.23
N LYS A 166 -9.06 -34.58 -42.63
CA LYS A 166 -9.84 -35.82 -42.78
C LYS A 166 -11.07 -35.69 -43.71
N THR A 167 -11.24 -34.56 -44.39
CA THR A 167 -12.40 -34.28 -45.26
C THR A 167 -12.01 -34.08 -46.74
N GLY A 168 -10.84 -34.57 -47.15
CA GLY A 168 -10.36 -34.56 -48.54
C GLY A 168 -10.26 -35.96 -49.12
#